data_AF-A0A398CQU3-F1
#
_entry.id   AF-A0A398CQU3-F1
#
_cell.length_a   1.000
_cell.length_b   1.000
_cell.length_c   1.000
_cell.angle_alpha   90.00
_cell.angle_beta   90.00
_cell.angle_gamma   90.00
#
_symmetry.space_group_name_H-M   'P 1'
#
loop_
_entity.id
_entity.type
_entity.pdbx_description
1 polymer ?
#
loop_
_entity_poly.entity_id
_entity_poly.type
_entity_poly.pdbx_seq_one_letter_code
_entity_poly.pdbx_strand_id
1 'polypeptide(L)'
;MIRMEWLKKLLEAQGLSEAQIKTITEGVTTNYTGYVPPYRFEIVNTARKTAARTLKARDKQLEELQKALSNEAALKEQIAQLQADNRSASEKFEADLNDLRLSMALKSSLAGKVHDLDIVAGLLDKNKIELDDVGSVKGGLDDQLEALQVSKAFLFVTDSGVKPRFKSASRRKRRKIGRGKRSLF
;
A
#
# COMPACT_ATOMS: atom_id res chain seq x y z
N MET A 1 13.41 17.43 13.77
CA MET A 1 12.77 16.60 14.83
C MET A 1 11.26 16.62 14.56
N ILE A 2 10.77 15.79 13.63
CA ILE A 2 9.38 15.85 13.09
C ILE A 2 8.54 14.64 13.55
N ARG A 3 9.06 13.82 14.47
CA ARG A 3 8.38 12.58 14.88
C ARG A 3 7.14 12.93 15.72
N MET A 4 5.96 12.75 15.13
CA MET A 4 4.65 12.57 15.79
C MET A 4 3.75 13.80 16.02
N GLU A 5 4.00 14.94 15.35
CA GLU A 5 3.08 16.09 15.42
C GLU A 5 1.66 15.75 14.90
N TRP A 6 1.60 14.88 13.89
CA TRP A 6 0.34 14.36 13.35
C TRP A 6 -0.46 13.54 14.38
N LEU A 7 0.23 12.76 15.23
CA LEU A 7 -0.41 11.92 16.24
C LEU A 7 -1.00 12.78 17.36
N LYS A 8 -0.26 13.81 17.80
CA LYS A 8 -0.76 14.76 18.79
C LYS A 8 -2.04 15.47 18.29
N LYS A 9 -1.99 16.04 17.08
CA LYS A 9 -3.16 16.70 16.47
C LYS A 9 -4.37 15.79 16.33
N LEU A 10 -4.14 14.52 15.98
CA LEU A 10 -5.22 13.53 15.87
C LEU A 10 -5.85 13.24 17.24
N LEU A 11 -5.03 13.05 18.28
CA LEU A 11 -5.53 12.75 19.63
C LEU A 11 -6.23 13.98 20.28
N GLU A 12 -5.75 15.19 20.00
CA GLU A 12 -6.41 16.45 20.39
C GLU A 12 -7.80 16.56 19.75
N ALA A 13 -7.92 16.28 18.45
CA ALA A 13 -9.19 16.32 17.74
C ALA A 13 -10.22 15.29 18.28
N GLN A 14 -9.75 14.21 18.93
CA GLN A 14 -10.60 13.24 19.61
C GLN A 14 -10.96 13.64 21.05
N GLY A 15 -10.53 14.82 21.52
CA GLY A 15 -10.89 15.35 22.83
C GLY A 15 -10.14 14.71 24.00
N LEU A 16 -8.98 14.08 23.77
CA LEU A 16 -8.16 13.54 24.84
C LEU A 16 -7.49 14.67 25.63
N SER A 17 -7.32 14.45 26.94
CA SER A 17 -6.58 15.39 27.79
C SER A 17 -5.08 15.35 27.48
N GLU A 18 -4.40 16.47 27.74
CA GLU A 18 -2.96 16.61 27.50
C GLU A 18 -2.12 15.53 28.21
N ALA A 19 -2.54 15.12 29.42
CA ALA A 19 -1.91 14.02 30.16
C ALA A 19 -2.04 12.67 29.42
N GLN A 20 -3.22 12.35 28.88
CA GLN A 20 -3.44 11.12 28.11
C GLN A 20 -2.67 11.14 26.80
N ILE A 21 -2.65 12.29 26.10
CA ILE A 21 -1.89 12.48 24.87
C ILE A 21 -0.41 12.24 25.13
N LYS A 22 0.13 12.80 26.22
CA LYS A 22 1.53 12.60 26.62
C LYS A 22 1.85 11.13 26.86
N THR A 23 1.06 10.43 27.68
CA THR A 23 1.27 9.00 27.97
C THR A 23 1.21 8.13 26.70
N ILE A 24 0.24 8.36 25.82
CA ILE A 24 0.11 7.63 24.56
C ILE A 24 1.31 7.92 23.64
N THR A 25 1.69 9.18 23.50
CA THR A 25 2.80 9.59 22.62
C THR A 25 4.14 9.02 23.13
N GLU A 26 4.37 8.99 24.44
CA GLU A 26 5.55 8.38 25.06
C GLU A 26 5.56 6.85 24.89
N GLY A 27 4.42 6.19 25.09
CA GLY A 27 4.26 4.75 24.89
C GLY A 27 4.50 4.34 23.44
N VAL A 28 3.95 5.09 22.47
CA VAL A 28 4.20 4.86 21.04
C VAL A 28 5.66 5.10 20.71
N THR A 29 6.25 6.20 21.21
CA THR A 29 7.67 6.48 20.98
C THR A 29 8.55 5.35 21.51
N THR A 30 8.29 4.87 22.72
CA THR A 30 9.10 3.80 23.35
C THR A 30 8.94 2.46 22.62
N ASN A 31 7.70 2.05 22.33
CA ASN A 31 7.44 0.72 21.75
C ASN A 31 7.67 0.64 20.24
N TYR A 32 7.60 1.77 19.53
CA TYR A 32 7.78 1.83 18.07
C TYR A 32 9.04 2.61 17.67
N THR A 33 9.99 2.79 18.60
CA THR A 33 11.33 3.27 18.24
C THR A 33 11.97 2.29 17.26
N GLY A 34 12.25 2.77 16.04
CA GLY A 34 12.84 1.95 14.97
C GLY A 34 11.85 1.17 14.13
N TYR A 35 10.54 1.27 14.39
CA TYR A 35 9.53 0.67 13.52
C TYR A 35 9.52 1.39 12.16
N VAL A 36 9.76 0.62 11.11
CA VAL A 36 9.61 1.05 9.72
C VAL A 36 8.37 0.36 9.17
N PRO A 37 7.35 1.10 8.71
CA PRO A 37 6.18 0.48 8.09
C PRO A 37 6.58 -0.42 6.91
N PRO A 38 5.93 -1.58 6.72
CA PRO A 38 6.27 -2.51 5.65
C PRO A 38 6.35 -1.85 4.26
N TYR A 39 5.47 -0.91 3.95
CA TYR A 39 5.49 -0.17 2.69
C TYR A 39 6.78 0.66 2.51
N ARG A 40 7.29 1.29 3.57
CA ARG A 40 8.57 2.03 3.53
C ARG A 40 9.73 1.09 3.31
N PHE A 41 9.71 -0.07 3.97
CA PHE A 41 10.71 -1.11 3.78
C PHE A 41 10.75 -1.61 2.33
N GLU A 42 9.58 -1.91 1.74
CA GLU A 42 9.50 -2.36 0.34
C GLU A 42 10.01 -1.32 -0.65
N ILE A 43 9.70 -0.04 -0.45
CA ILE A 43 10.20 1.06 -1.30
C ILE A 43 11.73 1.13 -1.22
N VAL A 44 12.29 1.14 0.00
CA VAL A 44 13.74 1.23 0.21
C VAL A 44 14.46 -0.02 -0.31
N ASN A 45 13.90 -1.21 -0.09
CA ASN A 45 14.46 -2.47 -0.56
C ASN A 45 14.45 -2.56 -2.10
N THR A 46 13.37 -2.10 -2.74
CA THR A 46 13.28 -2.02 -4.20
C THR A 46 14.32 -1.05 -4.76
N ALA A 47 14.43 0.16 -4.18
CA ALA A 47 15.45 1.13 -4.56
C ALA A 47 16.88 0.56 -4.41
N ARG A 48 17.17 -0.12 -3.29
CA ARG A 48 18.46 -0.78 -3.05
C ARG A 48 18.75 -1.87 -4.09
N LYS A 49 17.78 -2.73 -4.40
CA LYS A 49 17.93 -3.79 -5.41
C LYS A 49 18.21 -3.19 -6.78
N THR A 50 17.54 -2.11 -7.15
CA THR A 50 17.79 -1.42 -8.42
C THR A 50 19.18 -0.80 -8.44
N ALA A 51 19.59 -0.08 -7.39
CA ALA A 51 20.94 0.48 -7.28
C ALA A 51 22.03 -0.59 -7.45
N ALA A 52 21.87 -1.75 -6.80
CA ALA A 52 22.80 -2.87 -6.93
C ALA A 52 22.86 -3.44 -8.36
N ARG A 53 21.74 -3.49 -9.07
CA ARG A 53 21.70 -3.90 -10.50
C ARG A 53 22.37 -2.87 -11.39
N THR A 54 22.10 -1.58 -11.17
CA THR A 54 22.70 -0.49 -11.93
C THR A 54 24.22 -0.48 -11.78
N LEU A 55 24.75 -0.68 -10.57
CA LEU A 55 26.20 -0.80 -10.34
C LEU A 55 26.82 -1.93 -11.16
N LYS A 56 26.25 -3.15 -11.08
CA LYS A 56 26.73 -4.29 -11.88
C LYS A 56 26.65 -4.04 -13.39
N ALA A 57 25.62 -3.32 -13.85
CA ALA A 57 25.52 -2.93 -15.24
C ALA A 57 26.64 -1.96 -15.61
N ARG A 58 26.90 -0.93 -14.78
CA ARG A 58 28.01 0.01 -15.01
C ARG A 58 29.37 -0.68 -15.06
N ASP A 59 29.63 -1.63 -14.15
CA ASP A 59 30.88 -2.39 -14.14
C ASP A 59 31.09 -3.12 -15.48
N LYS A 60 30.05 -3.78 -16.00
CA LYS A 60 30.09 -4.41 -17.34
C LYS A 60 30.30 -3.40 -18.46
N GLN A 61 29.61 -2.27 -18.42
CA GLN A 61 29.78 -1.19 -19.41
C GLN A 61 31.22 -0.68 -19.42
N LEU A 62 31.87 -0.56 -18.25
CA LEU A 62 33.27 -0.18 -18.14
C LEU A 62 34.21 -1.24 -18.70
N GLU A 63 33.97 -2.53 -18.43
CA GLU A 63 34.75 -3.63 -19.01
C GLU A 63 34.62 -3.70 -20.54
N GLU A 64 33.43 -3.44 -21.07
CA GLU A 64 33.17 -3.40 -22.52
C GLU A 64 33.89 -2.22 -23.18
N LEU A 65 33.77 -1.03 -22.60
CA LEU A 65 34.52 0.15 -23.05
C LEU A 65 36.03 -0.09 -23.01
N GLN A 66 36.53 -0.75 -21.96
CA GLN A 66 37.94 -1.08 -21.81
C GLN A 66 38.45 -1.95 -22.97
N LYS A 67 37.62 -2.88 -23.46
CA LYS A 67 37.95 -3.76 -24.60
C LYS A 67 37.89 -3.02 -25.94
N ALA A 68 37.10 -1.95 -26.04
CA ALA A 68 36.94 -1.16 -27.26
C ALA A 68 38.03 -0.07 -27.45
N LEU A 69 38.95 0.11 -26.49
CA LEU A 69 40.00 1.15 -26.54
C LEU A 69 40.87 1.13 -27.81
N SER A 70 41.02 -0.03 -28.46
CA SER A 70 41.84 -0.17 -29.67
C SER A 70 41.16 0.31 -30.97
N ASN A 71 39.86 0.69 -30.91
CA ASN A 71 39.10 1.14 -32.08
C ASN A 71 38.26 2.38 -31.73
N GLU A 72 38.73 3.57 -32.14
CA GLU A 72 38.11 4.86 -31.82
C GLU A 72 36.66 4.98 -32.33
N ALA A 73 36.34 4.42 -33.50
CA ALA A 73 34.98 4.45 -34.04
C ALA A 73 34.02 3.59 -33.21
N ALA A 74 34.45 2.37 -32.85
CA ALA A 74 33.68 1.48 -31.97
C ALA A 74 33.51 2.06 -30.56
N LEU A 75 34.53 2.76 -30.05
CA LEU A 75 34.48 3.44 -28.76
C LEU A 75 33.43 4.57 -28.75
N LYS A 76 33.39 5.41 -29.79
CA LYS A 76 32.40 6.50 -29.91
C LYS A 76 30.98 5.97 -30.01
N GLU A 77 30.76 4.91 -30.78
CA GLU A 77 29.46 4.27 -30.92
C GLU A 77 28.99 3.66 -29.59
N GLN A 78 29.86 2.92 -28.89
CA GLN A 78 29.54 2.38 -27.56
C GLN A 78 29.24 3.48 -26.55
N ILE A 79 30.03 4.56 -26.50
CA ILE A 79 29.76 5.67 -25.58
C ILE A 79 28.39 6.28 -25.84
N ALA A 80 28.00 6.50 -27.10
CA ALA A 80 26.70 7.05 -27.45
C ALA A 80 25.55 6.11 -27.04
N GLN A 81 25.67 4.81 -27.34
CA GLN A 81 24.69 3.81 -26.93
C GLN A 81 24.54 3.74 -25.41
N LEU A 82 25.66 3.68 -24.70
CA LEU A 82 25.68 3.64 -23.24
C LEU A 82 25.05 4.90 -22.63
N GLN A 83 25.29 6.08 -23.21
CA GLN A 83 24.63 7.31 -22.74
C GLN A 83 23.10 7.25 -22.93
N ALA A 84 22.62 6.74 -24.06
CA ALA A 84 21.19 6.56 -24.32
C ALA A 84 20.55 5.55 -23.35
N ASP A 85 21.18 4.38 -23.18
CA ASP A 85 20.70 3.34 -22.27
C ASP A 85 20.62 3.83 -20.82
N ASN A 86 21.61 4.61 -20.38
CA ASN A 86 21.63 5.15 -19.03
C ASN A 86 20.57 6.21 -18.78
N ARG A 87 20.26 7.06 -19.77
CA ARG A 87 19.15 8.02 -19.67
C ARG A 87 17.81 7.30 -19.58
N SER A 88 17.56 6.36 -20.51
CA SER A 88 16.34 5.56 -20.53
C SER A 88 16.14 4.76 -19.24
N ALA A 89 17.21 4.15 -18.71
CA ALA A 89 17.15 3.41 -17.44
C ALA A 89 16.83 4.33 -16.25
N SER A 90 17.35 5.55 -16.23
CA SER A 90 17.07 6.53 -15.16
C SER A 90 15.61 6.98 -15.20
N GLU A 91 15.10 7.37 -16.37
CA GLU A 91 13.71 7.80 -16.57
C GLU A 91 12.73 6.68 -16.17
N LYS A 92 13.01 5.44 -16.61
CA LYS A 92 12.19 4.28 -16.23
C LYS A 92 12.20 4.02 -14.73
N PHE A 93 13.36 4.13 -14.08
CA PHE A 93 13.45 3.91 -12.64
C PHE A 93 12.69 4.97 -11.84
N GLU A 94 12.75 6.24 -12.27
CA GLU A 94 11.99 7.31 -11.64
C GLU A 94 10.48 7.10 -11.79
N ALA A 95 10.03 6.70 -12.98
CA ALA A 95 8.63 6.33 -13.24
C ALA A 95 8.18 5.15 -12.37
N ASP A 96 8.94 4.06 -12.34
CA ASP A 96 8.65 2.86 -11.55
C ASP A 96 8.61 3.17 -10.04
N LEU A 97 9.51 4.03 -9.55
CA LEU A 97 9.50 4.46 -8.15
C LEU A 97 8.27 5.29 -7.81
N ASN A 98 7.87 6.20 -8.69
CA ASN A 98 6.69 7.04 -8.46
C ASN A 98 5.41 6.20 -8.48
N ASP A 99 5.26 5.27 -9.44
CA ASP A 99 4.12 4.37 -9.47
C ASP A 99 4.10 3.43 -8.26
N LEU A 100 5.25 2.93 -7.82
CA LEU A 100 5.35 2.12 -6.58
C LEU A 100 4.89 2.92 -5.36
N ARG A 101 5.39 4.16 -5.19
CA ARG A 101 5.00 5.05 -4.08
C ARG A 101 3.50 5.29 -4.07
N LEU A 102 2.95 5.66 -5.22
CA LEU A 102 1.53 5.96 -5.38
C LEU A 102 0.67 4.72 -5.13
N SER A 103 1.06 3.57 -5.69
CA SER A 103 0.36 2.29 -5.49
C SER A 103 0.33 1.89 -4.01
N MET A 104 1.42 2.10 -3.27
CA MET A 104 1.48 1.82 -1.84
C MET A 104 0.63 2.81 -1.03
N ALA A 105 0.65 4.08 -1.39
CA ALA A 105 -0.17 5.11 -0.76
C ALA A 105 -1.66 4.81 -0.95
N LEU A 106 -2.08 4.47 -2.18
CA LEU A 106 -3.46 4.06 -2.49
C LEU A 106 -3.86 2.81 -1.73
N LYS A 107 -3.02 1.76 -1.72
CA LYS A 107 -3.31 0.53 -0.96
C LYS A 107 -3.52 0.82 0.51
N SER A 108 -2.72 1.70 1.10
CA SER A 108 -2.88 2.10 2.50
C SER A 108 -4.17 2.89 2.73
N SER A 109 -4.49 3.84 1.85
CA SER A 109 -5.67 4.71 2.00
C SER A 109 -7.00 3.99 1.78
N LEU A 110 -7.00 2.97 0.92
CA LEU A 110 -8.18 2.20 0.52
C LEU A 110 -8.38 0.90 1.31
N ALA A 111 -7.37 0.45 2.07
CA ALA A 111 -7.44 -0.78 2.85
C ALA A 111 -8.69 -0.82 3.73
N GLY A 112 -9.50 -1.87 3.57
CA GLY A 112 -10.74 -2.09 4.34
C GLY A 112 -11.93 -1.21 3.96
N LYS A 113 -11.75 -0.21 3.09
CA LYS A 113 -12.84 0.68 2.62
C LYS A 113 -13.49 0.18 1.32
N VAL A 114 -12.78 -0.64 0.57
CA VAL A 114 -13.20 -1.14 -0.74
C VAL A 114 -13.19 -2.65 -0.79
N HIS A 115 -14.08 -3.23 -1.60
CA HIS A 115 -14.16 -4.68 -1.80
C HIS A 115 -13.00 -5.21 -2.63
N ASP A 116 -12.55 -4.44 -3.62
CA ASP A 116 -11.42 -4.78 -4.48
C ASP A 116 -10.53 -3.55 -4.67
N LEU A 117 -9.32 -3.63 -4.11
CA LEU A 117 -8.33 -2.57 -4.14
C LEU A 117 -7.83 -2.29 -5.55
N ASP A 118 -7.63 -3.33 -6.37
CA ASP A 118 -7.03 -3.19 -7.69
C ASP A 118 -8.04 -2.60 -8.68
N ILE A 119 -9.32 -3.01 -8.58
CA ILE A 119 -10.40 -2.42 -9.38
C ILE A 119 -10.58 -0.94 -9.04
N VAL A 120 -10.67 -0.59 -7.75
CA VAL A 120 -10.87 0.82 -7.36
C VAL A 120 -9.65 1.66 -7.72
N ALA A 121 -8.43 1.17 -7.45
CA ALA A 121 -7.21 1.88 -7.82
C ALA A 121 -7.08 2.10 -9.34
N GLY A 122 -7.56 1.17 -10.16
CA GLY A 122 -7.59 1.30 -11.62
C GLY A 122 -8.59 2.32 -12.15
N LEU A 123 -9.58 2.73 -11.34
CA LEU A 123 -10.58 3.74 -11.70
C LEU A 123 -10.17 5.17 -11.30
N LEU A 124 -9.08 5.32 -10.55
CA LEU A 124 -8.58 6.61 -10.09
C LEU A 124 -7.63 7.24 -11.11
N ASP A 125 -7.76 8.55 -11.29
CA ASP A 125 -6.79 9.38 -11.98
C ASP A 125 -5.59 9.64 -11.05
N LYS A 126 -4.58 8.78 -11.20
CA LYS A 126 -3.32 8.83 -10.45
C LYS A 126 -2.60 10.18 -10.58
N ASN A 127 -2.78 10.91 -11.69
CA ASN A 127 -2.10 12.20 -11.90
C ASN A 127 -2.67 13.32 -11.04
N LYS A 128 -3.88 13.15 -10.51
CA LYS A 128 -4.55 14.11 -9.62
C LYS A 128 -4.33 13.81 -8.15
N ILE A 129 -3.60 12.74 -7.82
CA ILE A 129 -3.37 12.32 -6.45
C ILE A 129 -2.03 12.89 -5.98
N GLU A 130 -2.09 13.76 -4.99
CA GLU A 130 -0.90 14.35 -4.39
C GLU A 130 -0.42 13.49 -3.22
N LEU A 131 0.89 13.23 -3.18
CA LEU A 131 1.54 12.59 -2.03
C LEU A 131 2.25 13.65 -1.18
N ASP A 132 2.29 13.45 0.14
CA ASP A 132 3.13 14.25 1.04
C ASP A 132 4.59 13.79 1.02
N ASP A 133 5.46 14.51 1.74
CA ASP A 133 6.88 14.18 1.88
C ASP A 133 7.13 12.79 2.51
N VAL A 134 6.10 12.24 3.17
CA VAL A 134 6.11 10.93 3.82
C VAL A 134 5.58 9.83 2.88
N GLY A 135 5.15 10.18 1.66
CA GLY A 135 4.59 9.26 0.67
C GLY A 135 3.15 8.82 0.99
N SER A 136 2.45 9.54 1.86
CA SER A 136 1.02 9.33 2.14
C SER A 136 0.18 10.22 1.23
N VAL A 137 -1.06 9.85 0.97
CA VAL A 137 -1.97 10.68 0.18
C VAL A 137 -2.30 11.96 0.92
N LYS A 138 -2.05 13.10 0.29
CA LYS A 138 -2.31 14.45 0.81
C LYS A 138 -3.59 15.06 0.24
N GLY A 139 -3.91 14.78 -1.02
CA GLY A 139 -5.04 15.41 -1.71
C GLY A 139 -5.46 14.70 -2.99
N GLY A 140 -6.66 15.06 -3.48
CA GLY A 140 -7.22 14.60 -4.76
C GLY A 140 -7.78 13.18 -4.79
N LEU A 141 -7.59 12.39 -3.73
CA LEU A 141 -8.18 11.05 -3.61
C LEU A 141 -9.64 11.10 -3.16
N ASP A 142 -9.97 11.91 -2.15
CA ASP A 142 -11.30 11.91 -1.53
C ASP A 142 -12.39 12.29 -2.54
N ASP A 143 -12.19 13.37 -3.30
CA ASP A 143 -13.11 13.81 -4.36
C ASP A 143 -13.39 12.69 -5.39
N GLN A 144 -12.35 11.93 -5.74
CA GLN A 144 -12.49 10.82 -6.69
C GLN A 144 -13.24 9.64 -6.08
N LEU A 145 -13.02 9.34 -4.79
CA LEU A 145 -13.75 8.29 -4.09
C LEU A 145 -15.22 8.64 -3.90
N GLU A 146 -15.55 9.90 -3.61
CA GLU A 146 -16.95 10.35 -3.52
C GLU A 146 -17.68 10.19 -4.86
N ALA A 147 -17.05 10.61 -5.96
CA ALA A 147 -17.61 10.42 -7.30
C ALA A 147 -17.79 8.93 -7.66
N LEU A 148 -16.84 8.07 -7.24
CA LEU A 148 -16.93 6.63 -7.41
C LEU A 148 -18.00 5.99 -6.51
N GLN A 149 -18.24 6.51 -5.31
CA GLN A 149 -19.31 6.03 -4.44
C GLN A 149 -20.69 6.32 -5.04
N VAL A 150 -20.88 7.50 -5.64
CA VAL A 150 -22.15 7.85 -6.32
C VAL A 150 -22.39 6.96 -7.54
N SER A 151 -21.37 6.74 -8.35
CA SER A 151 -21.51 6.00 -9.62
C SER A 151 -21.38 4.48 -9.49
N LYS A 152 -20.65 3.99 -8.47
CA LYS A 152 -20.26 2.58 -8.28
C LYS A 152 -20.19 2.19 -6.80
N ALA A 153 -21.24 2.53 -6.04
CA ALA A 153 -21.35 2.23 -4.60
C ALA A 153 -20.99 0.79 -4.20
N PHE A 154 -21.30 -0.19 -5.06
CA PHE A 154 -21.02 -1.62 -4.83
C PHE A 154 -19.54 -1.99 -4.70
N LEU A 155 -18.62 -1.08 -5.06
CA LEU A 155 -17.18 -1.28 -4.88
C LEU A 155 -16.72 -0.96 -3.44
N PHE A 156 -17.56 -0.30 -2.65
CA PHE A 156 -17.25 0.18 -1.31
C PHE A 156 -17.89 -0.68 -0.23
N VAL A 157 -17.14 -0.92 0.84
CA VAL A 157 -17.63 -1.65 2.00
C VAL A 157 -18.58 -0.73 2.77
N THR A 158 -19.84 -1.14 2.92
CA THR A 158 -20.77 -0.46 3.83
C THR A 158 -20.52 -0.93 5.26
N ASP A 159 -20.42 -0.01 6.22
CA ASP A 159 -20.22 -0.27 7.67
C ASP A 159 -21.31 -1.12 8.36
N SER A 160 -22.24 -1.71 7.59
CA SER A 160 -23.20 -2.67 8.08
C SER A 160 -22.48 -3.98 8.45
N GLY A 161 -22.08 -4.09 9.72
CA GLY A 161 -21.67 -5.32 10.38
C GLY A 161 -22.78 -6.39 10.44
N VAL A 162 -23.29 -6.83 9.29
CA VAL A 162 -24.25 -7.92 9.19
C VAL A 162 -23.49 -9.17 8.77
N LYS A 163 -23.04 -9.93 9.78
CA LYS A 163 -22.71 -11.35 9.59
C LYS A 163 -23.88 -12.02 8.85
N PRO A 164 -23.66 -12.77 7.76
CA PRO A 164 -24.75 -13.50 7.13
C PRO A 164 -25.29 -14.52 8.15
N ARG A 165 -26.47 -14.23 8.73
CA ARG A 165 -27.22 -15.18 9.56
C ARG A 165 -27.73 -16.27 8.64
N PHE A 166 -26.93 -17.32 8.48
CA PHE A 166 -27.39 -18.59 7.93
C PHE A 166 -28.51 -19.10 8.86
N LYS A 167 -29.77 -18.93 8.44
CA LYS A 167 -30.93 -19.49 9.15
C LYS A 167 -30.87 -21.01 9.00
N SER A 168 -30.36 -21.70 10.01
CA SER A 168 -30.53 -23.14 10.12
C SER A 168 -32.03 -23.46 10.20
N ALA A 169 -32.50 -24.29 9.28
CA ALA A 169 -33.88 -24.72 9.24
C ALA A 169 -34.26 -25.39 10.58
N SER A 170 -35.29 -24.84 11.23
CA SER A 170 -35.91 -25.40 12.43
C SER A 170 -36.23 -26.88 12.23
N ARG A 171 -35.58 -27.73 13.02
CA ARG A 171 -35.84 -29.18 13.11
C ARG A 171 -37.26 -29.35 13.65
N ARG A 172 -38.22 -29.59 12.75
CA ARG A 172 -39.63 -29.89 13.05
C ARG A 172 -39.72 -30.84 14.25
N LYS A 173 -40.38 -30.39 15.32
CA LYS A 173 -40.89 -31.22 16.43
C LYS A 173 -41.63 -32.42 15.83
N ARG A 174 -41.06 -33.63 15.94
CA ARG A 174 -41.80 -34.88 15.70
C ARG A 174 -42.89 -34.96 16.78
N ARG A 175 -44.14 -34.79 16.34
CA ARG A 175 -45.37 -35.04 17.10
C ARG A 175 -45.34 -36.48 17.63
N LYS A 176 -45.74 -36.62 18.91
CA LYS A 176 -45.99 -37.89 19.60
C LYS A 176 -46.85 -38.82 18.76
N ILE A 177 -46.43 -40.09 18.66
CA ILE A 177 -47.34 -41.22 18.41
C ILE A 177 -47.20 -42.11 19.65
N GLY A 178 -48.28 -42.22 20.42
CA GLY A 178 -48.36 -43.08 21.60
C GLY A 178 -48.73 -44.52 21.23
N ARG A 179 -48.30 -45.44 22.10
CA ARG A 179 -48.74 -46.82 22.41
C ARG A 179 -47.53 -47.45 23.11
N GLY A 180 -47.60 -48.09 24.27
CA GLY A 180 -48.69 -48.57 25.09
C GLY A 180 -48.17 -48.88 26.51
N LYS A 181 -49.11 -49.06 27.43
CA LYS A 181 -48.90 -49.46 28.82
C LYS A 181 -48.02 -50.71 28.91
N ARG A 182 -47.11 -50.76 29.89
CA ARG A 182 -46.85 -51.95 30.71
C ARG A 182 -46.06 -51.59 31.97
N SER A 183 -46.72 -51.86 33.09
CA SER A 183 -46.20 -51.94 34.45
C SER A 183 -45.14 -53.06 34.55
N LEU A 184 -44.10 -52.88 35.36
CA LEU A 184 -43.83 -53.66 36.57
C LEU A 184 -42.42 -53.36 37.13
N PHE A 185 -42.38 -53.34 38.46
CA PHE A 185 -41.26 -53.23 39.40
C PHE A 185 -40.65 -51.84 39.64
#